data_AF-A0A6G9W288-F1
#
_entry.id   AF-A0A6G9W288-F1
#
_cell.length_a   1.000
_cell.length_b   1.000
_cell.length_c   1.000
_cell.angle_alpha   90.00
_cell.angle_beta   90.00
_cell.angle_gamma   90.00
#
_symmetry.space_group_name_H-M   'P 1'
#
loop_
_entity.id
_entity.type
_entity.pdbx_description
1 polymer ?
#
loop_
_entity_poly.entity_id
_entity_poly.type
_entity_poly.pdbx_seq_one_letter_code
_entity_poly.pdbx_strand_id
1 'polypeptide(L)'
;MPRRTYIRSRRPRKKYSIQQKAFSFTAAPSATTSVEIVPATTVEGMRKVKHVTVNCSAMSVEFPIYWALVYVPQGTTPGALNIATTADETSLYEPNQFVMNCGIADPDAGPIRVWSPLARNLNDGDRILLLCTHINSASLTIYALSRYAITY
;
A
#
# COMPACT_ATOMS: atom_id res chain seq x y z
N MET A 1 -25.73 -44.39 33.36
CA MET A 1 -25.20 -43.00 33.38
C MET A 1 -24.94 -42.55 31.95
N PRO A 2 -25.47 -41.41 31.46
CA PRO A 2 -25.24 -40.98 30.08
C PRO A 2 -23.82 -40.45 29.93
N ARG A 3 -23.08 -40.93 28.92
CA ARG A 3 -21.71 -40.52 28.63
C ARG A 3 -21.75 -39.10 28.04
N ARG A 4 -21.19 -38.12 28.75
CA ARG A 4 -21.10 -36.72 28.30
C ARG A 4 -20.25 -36.68 27.01
N THR A 5 -20.88 -36.43 25.87
CA THR A 5 -20.18 -36.25 24.59
C THR A 5 -19.39 -34.96 24.64
N TYR A 6 -18.06 -35.08 24.66
CA TYR A 6 -17.16 -33.93 24.52
C TYR A 6 -17.28 -33.39 23.08
N ILE A 7 -17.94 -32.25 22.92
CA ILE A 7 -17.91 -31.48 21.67
C ILE A 7 -16.50 -30.92 21.55
N ARG A 8 -15.69 -31.49 20.65
CA ARG A 8 -14.40 -30.90 20.28
C ARG A 8 -14.68 -29.53 19.65
N SER A 9 -14.27 -28.47 20.33
CA SER A 9 -14.19 -27.13 19.75
C SER A 9 -13.37 -27.21 18.47
N ARG A 10 -14.05 -27.10 17.32
CA ARG A 10 -13.38 -26.95 16.04
C ARG A 10 -12.70 -25.59 16.09
N ARG A 11 -11.37 -25.57 16.21
CA ARG A 11 -10.60 -24.32 16.16
C ARG A 11 -11.07 -23.55 14.91
N PRO A 12 -11.48 -22.28 15.05
CA PRO A 12 -11.97 -21.53 13.91
C PRO A 12 -10.87 -21.46 12.86
N ARG A 13 -11.21 -21.81 11.61
CA ARG A 13 -10.31 -21.71 10.47
C ARG A 13 -9.76 -20.28 10.42
N LYS A 14 -8.45 -20.12 10.16
CA LYS A 14 -7.83 -18.80 10.00
C LYS A 14 -8.59 -18.04 8.90
N LYS A 15 -9.30 -17.00 9.31
CA LYS A 15 -10.13 -16.16 8.43
C LYS A 15 -9.28 -15.39 7.41
N TYR A 16 -8.07 -15.00 7.79
CA TYR A 16 -7.17 -14.24 6.93
C TYR A 16 -5.98 -15.07 6.49
N SER A 17 -5.61 -14.90 5.23
CA SER A 17 -4.33 -15.31 4.67
C SER A 17 -3.38 -14.13 4.62
N ILE A 18 -2.08 -14.37 4.79
CA ILE A 18 -1.05 -13.34 4.61
C ILE A 18 -0.53 -13.45 3.18
N GLN A 19 -0.45 -12.32 2.49
CA GLN A 19 0.16 -12.17 1.18
C GLN A 19 1.42 -11.32 1.31
N GLN A 20 2.41 -11.60 0.46
CA GLN A 20 3.65 -10.84 0.38
C GLN A 20 4.11 -10.72 -1.06
N LYS A 21 4.70 -9.57 -1.42
CA LYS A 21 5.26 -9.32 -2.75
C LYS A 21 6.55 -8.51 -2.59
N ALA A 22 7.64 -9.01 -3.17
CA ALA A 22 8.87 -8.23 -3.36
C ALA A 22 8.84 -7.61 -4.76
N PHE A 23 9.22 -6.35 -4.88
CA PHE A 23 9.21 -5.62 -6.14
C PHE A 23 10.24 -4.49 -6.13
N SER A 24 10.66 -4.09 -7.31
CA SER A 24 11.49 -2.90 -7.54
C SER A 24 10.85 -2.04 -8.62
N PHE A 25 11.00 -0.74 -8.50
CA PHE A 25 10.52 0.20 -9.50
C PHE A 25 11.44 1.42 -9.55
N THR A 26 11.41 2.11 -10.68
CA THR A 26 12.18 3.32 -10.89
C THR A 26 11.25 4.51 -10.76
N ALA A 27 11.45 5.32 -9.73
CA ALA A 27 10.76 6.59 -9.56
C ALA A 27 11.40 7.65 -10.46
N ALA A 28 10.58 8.29 -11.30
CA ALA A 28 11.04 9.35 -12.20
C ALA A 28 11.15 10.71 -11.47
N PRO A 29 12.05 11.60 -11.90
CA PRO A 29 12.23 12.94 -11.30
C PRO A 29 10.94 13.75 -11.40
N SER A 30 10.50 14.31 -10.26
CA SER A 30 9.31 15.16 -10.14
C SER A 30 8.01 14.57 -10.72
N ALA A 31 7.93 13.25 -10.87
CA ALA A 31 6.79 12.56 -11.44
C ALA A 31 6.30 11.44 -10.53
N THR A 32 4.97 11.33 -10.40
CA THR A 32 4.37 10.27 -9.58
C THR A 32 4.48 8.93 -10.29
N THR A 33 5.15 7.99 -9.63
CA THR A 33 5.25 6.61 -10.08
C THR A 33 4.30 5.74 -9.25
N SER A 34 3.58 4.84 -9.90
CA SER A 34 2.60 3.96 -9.25
C SER A 34 3.00 2.49 -9.35
N VAL A 35 2.78 1.74 -8.27
CA VAL A 35 3.02 0.30 -8.22
C VAL A 35 1.87 -0.42 -7.54
N GLU A 36 1.40 -1.52 -8.14
CA GLU A 36 0.33 -2.34 -7.57
C GLU A 36 0.80 -3.23 -6.41
N ILE A 37 0.37 -2.87 -5.19
CA ILE A 37 0.57 -3.69 -3.99
C ILE A 37 -0.44 -4.81 -3.96
N VAL A 38 -1.73 -4.47 -4.02
CA VAL A 38 -2.81 -5.45 -4.11
C VAL A 38 -3.38 -5.37 -5.52
N PRO A 39 -3.18 -6.42 -6.34
CA PRO A 39 -3.67 -6.41 -7.71
C PRO A 39 -5.20 -6.45 -7.75
N ALA A 40 -5.74 -5.90 -8.82
CA ALA A 40 -7.13 -6.11 -9.19
C ALA A 40 -7.39 -7.59 -9.44
N THR A 41 -8.61 -8.04 -9.15
CA THR A 41 -9.10 -9.36 -9.54
C THR A 41 -10.27 -9.19 -10.51
N THR A 42 -10.63 -10.29 -11.19
CA THR A 42 -11.87 -10.45 -11.97
C THR A 42 -12.82 -11.43 -11.28
N VAL A 43 -12.60 -11.69 -9.99
CA VAL A 43 -13.35 -12.67 -9.20
C VAL A 43 -14.41 -11.89 -8.42
N GLU A 44 -15.67 -12.23 -8.71
CA GLU A 44 -16.80 -11.66 -8.00
C GLU A 44 -16.77 -11.98 -6.50
N GLY A 45 -17.17 -11.01 -5.70
CA GLY A 45 -17.14 -11.10 -4.24
C GLY A 45 -16.25 -10.03 -3.60
N MET A 46 -16.49 -9.80 -2.31
CA MET A 46 -15.82 -8.74 -1.57
C MET A 46 -14.59 -9.29 -0.86
N ARG A 47 -13.40 -8.85 -1.28
CA ARG A 47 -12.15 -9.13 -0.57
C ARG A 47 -11.96 -8.08 0.51
N LYS A 48 -11.49 -8.48 1.69
CA LYS A 48 -11.14 -7.53 2.76
C LYS A 48 -9.64 -7.57 3.01
N VAL A 49 -8.99 -6.43 2.78
CA VAL A 49 -7.56 -6.22 2.99
C VAL A 49 -7.32 -5.41 4.25
N LYS A 50 -6.34 -5.81 5.05
CA LYS A 50 -5.94 -5.15 6.29
C LYS A 50 -4.43 -5.19 6.51
N HIS A 51 -3.96 -4.26 7.35
CA HIS A 51 -2.59 -4.25 7.87
C HIS A 51 -1.55 -4.26 6.75
N VAL A 52 -1.73 -3.37 5.77
CA VAL A 52 -0.76 -3.22 4.68
C VAL A 52 0.52 -2.65 5.28
N THR A 53 1.61 -3.38 5.06
CA THR A 53 2.96 -2.97 5.41
C THR A 53 3.79 -2.93 4.16
N VAL A 54 4.61 -1.89 4.00
CA VAL A 54 5.60 -1.79 2.93
C VAL A 54 6.92 -1.48 3.58
N ASN A 55 7.91 -2.33 3.36
CA ASN A 55 9.29 -2.07 3.73
C ASN A 55 10.00 -1.61 2.46
N CYS A 56 10.62 -0.44 2.47
CA CYS A 56 11.34 0.08 1.32
C CYS A 56 12.77 0.50 1.68
N SER A 57 13.62 0.45 0.65
CA SER A 57 14.99 0.94 0.69
C SER A 57 15.34 1.46 -0.71
N ALA A 58 16.04 2.59 -0.76
CA ALA A 58 16.54 3.18 -1.98
C ALA A 58 18.07 3.09 -2.02
N MET A 59 18.63 2.92 -3.21
CA MET A 59 20.10 2.84 -3.39
C MET A 59 20.79 4.22 -3.50
N SER A 60 20.03 5.29 -3.70
CA SER A 60 20.57 6.65 -3.80
C SER A 60 20.00 7.53 -2.69
N VAL A 61 20.87 8.40 -2.17
CA VAL A 61 20.84 8.82 -0.76
C VAL A 61 20.39 10.27 -0.57
N GLU A 62 20.06 10.99 -1.63
CA GLU A 62 20.15 12.45 -1.57
C GLU A 62 18.83 13.18 -1.29
N PHE A 63 17.66 12.52 -1.38
CA PHE A 63 16.37 13.23 -1.30
C PHE A 63 15.25 12.41 -0.63
N PRO A 64 14.37 13.09 0.13
CA PRO A 64 13.18 12.47 0.69
C PRO A 64 12.22 11.99 -0.40
N ILE A 65 11.59 10.85 -0.17
CA ILE A 65 10.60 10.25 -1.05
C ILE A 65 9.22 10.44 -0.42
N TYR A 66 8.35 11.16 -1.13
CA TYR A 66 6.94 11.27 -0.74
C TYR A 66 6.20 10.04 -1.24
N TRP A 67 5.36 9.47 -0.39
CA TRP A 67 4.61 8.27 -0.75
C TRP A 67 3.18 8.32 -0.21
N ALA A 68 2.29 7.61 -0.91
CA ALA A 68 0.93 7.36 -0.45
C ALA A 68 0.47 5.95 -0.84
N LEU A 69 -0.26 5.30 0.06
CA LEU A 69 -1.04 4.11 -0.21
C LEU A 69 -2.44 4.55 -0.61
N VAL A 70 -2.86 4.23 -1.82
CA VAL A 70 -4.12 4.71 -2.39
C VAL A 70 -4.99 3.54 -2.82
N TYR A 71 -6.25 3.56 -2.40
CA TYR A 71 -7.30 2.70 -2.89
C TYR A 71 -7.84 3.24 -4.21
N VAL A 72 -7.84 2.43 -5.26
CA VAL A 72 -8.27 2.82 -6.59
C VAL A 72 -9.48 1.96 -7.00
N PRO A 73 -10.68 2.57 -7.08
CA PRO A 73 -11.86 1.89 -7.61
C PRO A 73 -11.67 1.40 -9.04
N GLN A 74 -12.37 0.33 -9.42
CA GLN A 74 -12.46 -0.11 -10.81
C GLN A 74 -12.87 1.03 -11.74
N GLY A 75 -12.24 1.10 -12.92
CA GLY A 75 -12.54 2.13 -13.93
C GLY A 75 -11.95 3.52 -13.64
N THR A 76 -11.25 3.70 -12.51
CA THR A 76 -10.57 4.96 -12.18
C THR A 76 -9.05 4.86 -12.32
N THR A 77 -8.43 6.01 -12.56
CA THR A 77 -6.97 6.17 -12.59
C THR A 77 -6.51 6.92 -11.34
N PRO A 78 -5.39 6.53 -10.71
CA PRO A 78 -4.83 7.32 -9.62
C PRO A 78 -4.40 8.70 -10.11
N GLY A 79 -4.62 9.73 -9.29
CA GLY A 79 -4.06 11.06 -9.49
C GLY A 79 -2.56 11.10 -9.23
N ALA A 80 -1.96 12.26 -9.47
CA ALA A 80 -0.58 12.53 -9.07
C ALA A 80 -0.50 12.94 -7.59
N LEU A 81 0.67 12.75 -6.98
CA LEU A 81 0.99 13.33 -5.68
C LEU A 81 1.38 14.80 -5.86
N ASN A 82 0.72 15.68 -5.14
CA ASN A 82 1.02 17.10 -5.13
C ASN A 82 2.08 17.38 -4.05
N ILE A 83 3.26 17.82 -4.48
CA ILE A 83 4.31 18.29 -3.57
C ILE A 83 4.33 19.81 -3.64
N ALA A 84 4.12 20.47 -2.50
CA ALA A 84 4.27 21.92 -2.42
C ALA A 84 5.74 22.29 -2.65
N THR A 85 6.01 23.08 -3.69
CA THR A 85 7.34 23.65 -3.97
C THR A 85 7.48 25.09 -3.46
N THR A 86 6.38 25.70 -3.01
CA THR A 86 6.31 27.03 -2.38
C THR A 86 5.79 26.90 -0.95
N ALA A 87 5.78 28.00 -0.19
CA ALA A 87 5.32 28.01 1.21
C ALA A 87 3.80 27.78 1.40
N ASP A 88 3.06 27.49 0.34
CA ASP A 88 1.62 27.26 0.39
C ASP A 88 1.30 25.79 0.67
N GLU A 89 0.40 25.54 1.61
CA GLU A 89 -0.05 24.19 1.96
C GLU A 89 -0.97 23.64 0.88
N THR A 90 -0.66 22.44 0.37
CA THR A 90 -1.48 21.74 -0.62
C THR A 90 -1.80 20.32 -0.15
N SER A 91 -3.00 19.83 -0.45
CA SER A 91 -3.36 18.43 -0.21
C SER A 91 -2.50 17.50 -1.05
N LEU A 92 -1.87 16.50 -0.40
CA LEU A 92 -0.94 15.57 -1.05
C LEU A 92 -1.59 14.77 -2.19
N TYR A 93 -2.87 14.41 -2.05
CA TYR A 93 -3.57 13.60 -3.04
C TYR A 93 -5.06 13.88 -3.01
N GLU A 94 -5.66 14.02 -4.19
CA GLU A 94 -7.11 14.21 -4.34
C GLU A 94 -7.72 13.17 -5.29
N PRO A 95 -8.87 12.56 -4.94
CA PRO A 95 -9.64 12.74 -3.70
C PRO A 95 -8.98 12.12 -2.45
N ASN A 96 -8.90 12.87 -1.34
CA ASN A 96 -8.27 12.40 -0.10
C ASN A 96 -8.94 11.13 0.50
N GLN A 97 -10.24 10.91 0.24
CA GLN A 97 -10.97 9.71 0.71
C GLN A 97 -10.37 8.37 0.26
N PHE A 98 -9.55 8.38 -0.79
CA PHE A 98 -8.88 7.20 -1.33
C PHE A 98 -7.52 6.93 -0.69
N VAL A 99 -6.96 7.90 0.04
CA VAL A 99 -5.71 7.73 0.77
C VAL A 99 -5.93 6.80 1.96
N MET A 100 -5.11 5.76 2.05
CA MET A 100 -5.10 4.81 3.16
C MET A 100 -4.01 5.12 4.18
N ASN A 101 -2.88 5.64 3.69
CA ASN A 101 -1.80 6.21 4.48
C ASN A 101 -0.89 7.02 3.56
N CYS A 102 -0.12 7.95 4.10
CA CYS A 102 0.88 8.71 3.37
C CYS A 102 2.00 9.16 4.30
N GLY A 103 3.12 9.59 3.71
CA GLY A 103 4.22 10.12 4.47
C GLY A 103 5.43 10.44 3.62
N ILE A 104 6.51 10.76 4.32
CA ILE A 104 7.83 11.04 3.74
C ILE A 104 8.77 9.95 4.23
N ALA A 105 9.54 9.40 3.32
CA ALA A 105 10.55 8.38 3.55
C ALA A 105 11.93 9.02 3.34
N ASP A 106 12.73 9.08 4.39
CA ASP A 106 14.12 9.53 4.34
C ASP A 106 15.04 8.32 4.05
N PRO A 107 15.71 8.25 2.89
CA PRO A 107 16.58 7.14 2.53
C PRO A 107 17.74 6.91 3.51
N ASP A 108 18.17 7.95 4.23
CA ASP A 108 19.30 7.89 5.16
C ASP A 108 18.94 7.34 6.54
N ALA A 109 17.65 7.29 6.89
CA ALA A 109 17.18 6.85 8.20
C ALA A 109 17.24 5.33 8.42
N GLY A 110 17.79 4.57 7.47
CA GLY A 110 17.84 3.10 7.49
C GLY A 110 16.57 2.45 6.93
N PRO A 111 16.31 1.15 7.21
CA PRO A 111 15.16 0.45 6.64
C PRO A 111 13.83 1.09 7.04
N ILE A 112 13.09 1.59 6.05
CA ILE A 112 11.85 2.32 6.28
C ILE A 112 10.68 1.35 6.26
N ARG A 113 9.95 1.30 7.36
CA ARG A 113 8.72 0.52 7.48
C ARG A 113 7.50 1.44 7.46
N VAL A 114 6.74 1.35 6.38
CA VAL A 114 5.42 1.94 6.23
C VAL A 114 4.37 0.95 6.71
N TRP A 115 3.42 1.42 7.52
CA TRP A 115 2.29 0.60 8.01
C TRP A 115 0.97 1.38 7.93
N SER A 116 -0.04 0.80 7.29
CA SER A 116 -1.41 1.33 7.32
C SER A 116 -2.32 0.44 8.19
N PRO A 117 -2.95 0.99 9.24
CA PRO A 117 -3.94 0.28 10.04
C PRO A 117 -5.29 0.12 9.31
N LEU A 118 -5.51 0.90 8.24
CA LEU A 118 -6.81 0.98 7.58
C LEU A 118 -7.16 -0.32 6.86
N ALA A 119 -8.41 -0.74 7.02
CA ALA A 119 -9.00 -1.85 6.29
C ALA A 119 -9.79 -1.33 5.09
N ARG A 120 -9.70 -2.03 3.95
CA ARG A 120 -10.55 -1.75 2.78
C ARG A 120 -11.25 -3.01 2.31
N ASN A 121 -12.49 -2.82 1.88
CA ASN A 121 -13.21 -3.79 1.08
C ASN A 121 -12.82 -3.51 -0.38
N LEU A 122 -12.34 -4.53 -1.08
CA LEU A 122 -12.03 -4.49 -2.50
C LEU A 122 -13.06 -5.36 -3.21
N ASN A 123 -13.83 -4.76 -4.10
CA ASN A 123 -14.69 -5.49 -5.02
C ASN A 123 -13.86 -5.94 -6.23
N ASP A 124 -14.57 -6.41 -7.25
CA ASP A 124 -13.96 -6.75 -8.51
C ASP A 124 -13.33 -5.54 -9.19
N GLY A 125 -12.14 -5.69 -9.77
CA GLY A 125 -11.40 -4.59 -10.40
C GLY A 125 -10.77 -3.54 -9.45
N ASP A 126 -11.13 -3.53 -8.16
CA ASP A 126 -10.54 -2.62 -7.17
C ASP A 126 -9.10 -3.04 -6.82
N ARG A 127 -8.22 -2.04 -6.67
CA ARG A 127 -6.79 -2.26 -6.40
C ARG A 127 -6.24 -1.28 -5.36
N ILE A 128 -5.09 -1.63 -4.78
CA ILE A 128 -4.34 -0.75 -3.88
C ILE A 128 -2.96 -0.50 -4.49
N LEU A 129 -2.65 0.78 -4.67
CA LEU A 129 -1.40 1.25 -5.25
C LEU A 129 -0.51 1.89 -4.19
N LEU A 130 0.80 1.73 -4.36
CA LEU A 130 1.80 2.61 -3.80
C LEU A 130 2.10 3.69 -4.82
N LEU A 131 1.86 4.94 -4.45
CA LEU A 131 2.30 6.10 -5.20
C LEU A 131 3.56 6.66 -4.55
N CYS A 132 4.53 7.05 -5.37
CA CYS A 132 5.82 7.57 -4.92
C CYS A 132 6.23 8.73 -5.81
N THR A 133 6.83 9.75 -5.23
CA THR A 133 7.45 10.86 -5.98
C THR A 133 8.63 11.41 -5.18
N HIS A 134 9.55 12.07 -5.87
CA HIS A 134 10.70 12.72 -5.28
C HIS A 134 11.10 13.96 -6.10
N ILE A 135 11.83 14.87 -5.45
CA ILE A 135 12.32 16.12 -6.06
C ILE A 135 13.75 16.01 -6.63
N ASN A 136 14.33 14.80 -6.67
CA ASN A 136 15.63 14.58 -7.27
C ASN A 136 15.59 14.86 -8.78
N SER A 137 16.72 15.30 -9.34
CA SER A 137 16.92 15.50 -10.78
C SER A 137 17.13 14.18 -11.54
N ALA A 138 17.60 13.12 -10.85
CA ALA A 138 17.82 11.80 -11.43
C ALA A 138 16.73 10.81 -10.99
N SER A 139 16.52 9.77 -11.79
CA SER A 139 15.62 8.66 -11.45
C SER A 139 16.18 7.81 -10.30
N LEU A 140 15.31 7.40 -9.39
CA LEU A 140 15.65 6.59 -8.23
C LEU A 140 15.12 5.17 -8.36
N THR A 141 15.97 4.16 -8.20
CA THR A 141 15.51 2.78 -8.08
C THR A 141 15.21 2.45 -6.62
N ILE A 142 13.96 2.06 -6.36
CA ILE A 142 13.45 1.71 -5.04
C ILE A 142 13.17 0.21 -5.00
N TYR A 143 13.68 -0.46 -3.97
CA TYR A 143 13.38 -1.85 -3.66
C TYR A 143 12.40 -1.90 -2.50
N ALA A 144 11.36 -2.70 -2.65
CA ALA A 144 10.31 -2.78 -1.65
C ALA A 144 9.76 -4.19 -1.48
N LEU A 145 9.24 -4.44 -0.29
CA LEU A 145 8.47 -5.62 0.06
C LEU A 145 7.15 -5.18 0.68
N SER A 146 6.05 -5.61 0.09
CA SER A 146 4.73 -5.45 0.68
C SER A 146 4.28 -6.73 1.38
N ARG A 147 3.55 -6.54 2.48
CA ARG A 147 2.87 -7.62 3.21
C ARG A 147 1.51 -7.12 3.66
N TYR A 148 0.47 -7.93 3.49
CA TYR A 148 -0.88 -7.59 3.91
C TYR A 148 -1.69 -8.84 4.27
N ALA A 149 -2.75 -8.66 5.06
CA ALA A 149 -3.71 -9.71 5.36
C ALA A 149 -4.93 -9.58 4.43
N ILE A 150 -5.37 -10.70 3.86
CA ILE A 150 -6.52 -10.75 2.95
C ILE A 150 -7.46 -11.91 3.29
N THR A 151 -8.76 -11.64 3.18
CA THR A 151 -9.83 -12.64 3.16
C THR A 151 -10.68 -12.41 1.93
N TYR A 152 -11.23 -13.49 1.40
CA TYR A 152 -12.24 -13.52 0.35
C TYR A 152 -13.62 -13.72 0.99
#